data_AF-A7EU84-F1
#
_entry.id   AF-A7EU84-F1
#
_cell.length_a   1.000
_cell.length_b   1.000
_cell.length_c   1.000
_cell.angle_alpha   90.00
_cell.angle_beta   90.00
_cell.angle_gamma   90.00
#
_symmetry.space_group_name_H-M   'P 1'
#
loop_
_entity.id
_entity.type
_entity.pdbx_description
1 polymer ?
#
loop_
_entity_poly.entity_id
_entity_poly.type
_entity_poly.pdbx_seq_one_letter_code
_entity_poly.pdbx_strand_id
1 'polypeptide(L)'
;MASKSSLKYIFHHVFLPPKLPNQEDGRTEHDAVLTQILREELQNFHDAFSSHQNSQFKRVIEMVNGMLAGEDDTNTPTSKVIKNLETMKTQDICAMHIEKQTAGIIIRRFSAEYSFETFELSPKNEDLMTTTGRLRRYFPGPAVAVPQSRVKERAFKEVLLHCIESLVRETPIIVHPHTTKQGTAEPEIRDTIDPTLVTKAFTQTRLSY
;
A
#
# COMPACT_ATOMS: atom_id res chain seq x y z
N MET A 1 -4.82 26.49 -1.56
CA MET A 1 -3.36 26.70 -1.60
C MET A 1 -2.74 25.81 -0.52
N ALA A 2 -1.73 25.02 -0.86
CA ALA A 2 -1.03 24.17 0.11
C ALA A 2 -0.41 25.03 1.22
N SER A 3 -0.48 24.57 2.47
CA SER A 3 0.10 25.28 3.60
C SER A 3 1.63 25.30 3.50
N LYS A 4 2.28 26.19 4.25
CA LYS A 4 3.75 26.25 4.31
C LYS A 4 4.37 24.92 4.79
N SER A 5 3.68 24.18 5.66
CA SER A 5 4.14 22.85 6.09
C SER A 5 4.00 21.82 4.98
N SER A 6 2.87 21.80 4.27
CA SER A 6 2.65 20.89 3.13
C SER A 6 3.65 21.13 2.00
N LEU A 7 3.95 22.39 1.66
CA LEU A 7 4.97 22.72 0.65
C LEU A 7 6.36 22.23 1.05
N LYS A 8 6.73 22.37 2.33
CA LYS A 8 7.99 21.86 2.85
C LYS A 8 8.04 20.33 2.77
N TYR A 9 6.93 19.66 3.07
CA TYR A 9 6.82 18.21 2.95
C TYR A 9 6.99 17.75 1.49
N ILE A 10 6.27 18.36 0.54
CA ILE A 10 6.43 18.09 -0.90
C ILE A 10 7.89 18.29 -1.33
N PHE A 11 8.51 19.39 -0.91
CA PHE A 11 9.90 19.67 -1.24
C PHE A 11 10.83 18.56 -0.74
N HIS A 12 10.67 18.09 0.50
CA HIS A 12 11.48 17.01 1.05
C HIS A 12 11.23 15.65 0.40
N HIS A 13 9.98 15.30 0.10
CA HIS A 13 9.59 13.93 -0.27
C HIS A 13 9.42 13.70 -1.77
N VAL A 14 9.32 14.76 -2.58
CA VAL A 14 9.23 14.67 -4.05
C VAL A 14 10.54 15.08 -4.72
N PHE A 15 11.16 16.17 -4.26
CA PHE A 15 12.38 16.72 -4.88
C PHE A 15 13.68 16.21 -4.25
N LEU A 16 13.61 15.62 -3.04
CA LEU A 16 14.73 15.00 -2.33
C LEU A 16 15.99 15.88 -2.26
N PRO A 17 15.92 17.08 -1.64
CA PRO A 17 17.05 18.00 -1.55
C PRO A 17 18.21 17.40 -0.70
N PRO A 18 19.44 17.92 -0.83
CA PRO A 18 20.60 17.39 -0.09
C PRO A 18 20.44 17.36 1.43
N LYS A 19 19.60 18.24 2.00
CA LYS A 19 19.28 18.26 3.42
C LYS A 19 17.84 17.81 3.64
N LEU A 20 17.68 16.53 3.99
CA LEU A 20 16.41 15.93 4.38
C LEU A 20 16.14 16.12 5.88
N PRO A 21 14.88 15.95 6.33
CA PRO A 21 14.56 15.82 7.74
C PRO A 21 15.40 14.72 8.41
N ASN A 22 15.92 15.01 9.60
CA ASN A 22 16.67 14.03 10.40
C ASN A 22 15.77 13.12 11.25
N GLN A 23 14.43 13.28 11.14
CA GLN A 23 13.43 12.54 11.89
C GLN A 23 12.21 12.28 11.00
N GLU A 24 11.40 11.29 11.38
CA GLU A 24 10.13 10.97 10.72
C GLU A 24 9.15 12.15 10.76
N ASP A 25 8.93 12.76 9.60
CA ASP A 25 8.01 13.87 9.40
C ASP A 25 6.73 13.46 8.63
N GLY A 26 6.52 12.16 8.43
CA GLY A 26 5.30 11.58 7.88
C GLY A 26 4.09 11.95 8.73
N ARG A 27 3.06 12.49 8.09
CA ARG A 27 1.78 12.84 8.73
C ARG A 27 0.65 12.53 7.75
N THR A 28 -0.44 11.97 8.25
CA THR A 28 -1.63 11.63 7.44
C THR A 28 -2.15 12.83 6.65
N GLU A 29 -2.13 14.03 7.24
CA GLU A 29 -2.52 15.28 6.57
C GLU A 29 -1.60 15.65 5.40
N HIS A 30 -0.30 15.33 5.49
CA HIS A 30 0.64 15.60 4.41
C HIS A 30 0.53 14.55 3.30
N ASP A 31 0.30 13.28 3.65
CA ASP A 31 0.08 12.20 2.68
C ASP A 31 -1.22 12.40 1.90
N ALA A 32 -2.26 12.93 2.56
CA ALA A 32 -3.49 13.35 1.89
C ALA A 32 -3.22 14.46 0.87
N VAL A 33 -2.38 15.46 1.20
CA VAL A 33 -1.98 16.51 0.25
C VAL A 33 -1.18 15.95 -0.92
N LEU A 34 -0.24 15.02 -0.70
CA LEU A 34 0.48 14.38 -1.79
C LEU A 34 -0.45 13.59 -2.71
N THR A 35 -1.39 12.85 -2.13
CA THR A 35 -2.38 12.07 -2.88
C THR A 35 -3.33 12.98 -3.67
N GLN A 36 -3.73 14.11 -3.09
CA GLN A 36 -4.52 15.14 -3.75
C GLN A 36 -3.77 15.74 -4.95
N ILE A 37 -2.50 16.12 -4.79
CA ILE A 37 -1.67 16.65 -5.87
C ILE A 37 -1.52 15.61 -6.98
N LEU A 38 -1.23 14.36 -6.62
CA LEU A 38 -1.16 13.27 -7.59
C LEU A 38 -2.47 13.15 -8.38
N ARG A 39 -3.63 13.23 -7.71
CA ARG A 39 -4.93 13.20 -8.39
C ARG A 39 -5.08 14.38 -9.36
N GLU A 40 -4.80 15.59 -8.90
CA GLU A 40 -4.93 16.81 -9.71
C GLU A 40 -4.02 16.75 -10.95
N GLU A 41 -2.78 16.31 -10.78
CA GLU A 41 -1.85 16.17 -11.91
C GLU A 41 -2.22 15.02 -12.85
N LEU A 42 -2.74 13.90 -12.34
CA LEU A 42 -3.29 12.83 -13.18
C LEU A 42 -4.48 13.31 -14.00
N GLN A 43 -5.33 14.17 -13.43
CA GLN A 43 -6.46 14.78 -14.13
C GLN A 43 -5.98 15.76 -15.21
N ASN A 44 -5.06 16.66 -14.87
CA ASN A 44 -4.45 17.58 -15.84
C ASN A 44 -3.79 16.82 -17.00
N PHE A 45 -3.06 15.75 -16.67
CA PHE A 45 -2.43 14.89 -17.66
C PHE A 45 -3.50 14.24 -18.54
N HIS A 46 -4.52 13.61 -17.96
CA HIS A 46 -5.63 13.00 -18.71
C HIS A 46 -6.28 13.99 -19.69
N ASP A 47 -6.58 15.21 -19.25
CA ASP A 47 -7.28 16.22 -20.05
C ASP A 47 -6.43 16.77 -21.20
N ALA A 48 -5.10 16.61 -21.12
CA ALA A 48 -4.17 16.99 -22.18
C ALA A 48 -4.08 15.96 -23.34
N PHE A 49 -4.62 14.74 -23.21
CA PHE A 49 -4.58 13.70 -24.26
C PHE A 49 -5.93 13.49 -24.97
N SER A 50 -5.89 13.17 -26.27
CA SER A 50 -7.07 12.84 -27.05
C SER A 50 -7.48 11.36 -26.91
N SER A 51 -8.72 11.17 -26.45
CA SER A 51 -9.65 10.01 -26.40
C SER A 51 -9.17 8.56 -26.29
N HIS A 52 -8.07 8.12 -26.91
CA HIS A 52 -7.70 6.69 -26.98
C HIS A 52 -7.00 6.15 -25.73
N GLN A 53 -6.31 6.98 -24.94
CA GLN A 53 -5.69 6.57 -23.66
C GLN A 53 -6.54 6.90 -22.42
N ASN A 54 -7.69 7.55 -22.59
CA ASN A 54 -8.52 8.07 -21.48
C ASN A 54 -9.01 7.02 -20.49
N SER A 55 -9.36 5.82 -20.96
CA SER A 55 -9.99 4.84 -20.07
C SER A 55 -9.04 4.31 -18.98
N GLN A 56 -7.74 4.21 -19.26
CA GLN A 56 -6.75 3.76 -18.29
C GLN A 56 -6.49 4.83 -17.24
N PHE A 57 -6.25 6.07 -17.66
CA PHE A 57 -6.05 7.19 -16.75
C PHE A 57 -7.27 7.44 -15.87
N LYS A 58 -8.48 7.38 -16.43
CA LYS A 58 -9.71 7.47 -15.65
C LYS A 58 -9.76 6.43 -14.54
N ARG A 59 -9.39 5.17 -14.82
CA ARG A 59 -9.33 4.12 -13.78
C ARG A 59 -8.31 4.42 -12.69
N VAL A 60 -7.14 4.94 -13.06
CA VAL A 60 -6.11 5.33 -12.08
C VAL A 60 -6.58 6.51 -11.23
N ILE A 61 -7.24 7.51 -11.84
CA ILE A 61 -7.82 8.65 -11.14
C ILE A 61 -8.87 8.19 -10.13
N GLU A 62 -9.80 7.31 -10.53
CA GLU A 62 -10.81 6.75 -9.61
C GLU A 62 -10.17 5.90 -8.50
N MET A 63 -9.11 5.16 -8.79
CA MET A 63 -8.35 4.42 -7.78
C MET A 63 -7.73 5.37 -6.76
N VAL A 64 -7.08 6.44 -7.19
CA VAL A 64 -6.48 7.46 -6.31
C VAL A 64 -7.57 8.20 -5.53
N ASN A 65 -8.72 8.49 -6.13
CA ASN A 65 -9.89 9.02 -5.43
C ASN A 65 -10.33 8.12 -4.27
N GLY A 66 -10.38 6.80 -4.51
CA GLY A 66 -10.74 5.83 -3.48
C GLY A 66 -9.73 5.73 -2.33
N MET A 67 -8.49 6.21 -2.52
CA MET A 67 -7.47 6.27 -1.46
C MET A 67 -7.62 7.52 -0.57
N LEU A 68 -8.19 8.60 -1.09
CA LEU A 68 -8.47 9.80 -0.31
C LEU A 68 -9.60 9.50 0.68
N ALA A 69 -9.34 9.67 1.98
CA ALA A 69 -10.40 9.60 2.98
C ALA A 69 -11.38 10.76 2.75
N GLY A 70 -12.69 10.46 2.68
CA GLY A 70 -13.69 11.51 2.76
C GLY A 70 -13.61 12.22 4.12
N GLU A 71 -13.94 13.51 4.17
CA GLU A 71 -13.89 14.31 5.40
C GLU A 71 -14.78 13.73 6.54
N ASP A 72 -15.77 12.88 6.19
CA ASP A 72 -16.69 12.19 7.11
C ASP A 72 -16.45 10.66 7.22
N ASP A 73 -15.30 10.17 6.78
CA ASP A 73 -15.08 8.73 6.58
C ASP A 73 -14.78 7.99 7.89
N THR A 74 -15.84 7.63 8.62
CA THR A 74 -15.80 6.81 9.84
C THR A 74 -15.46 5.33 9.57
N ASN A 75 -15.36 4.93 8.30
CA ASN A 75 -15.06 3.55 7.94
C ASN A 75 -13.57 3.24 8.13
N THR A 76 -13.29 2.13 8.83
CA THR A 76 -11.94 1.56 8.89
C THR A 76 -11.44 1.25 7.46
N PRO A 77 -10.12 1.32 7.20
CA PRO A 77 -9.56 0.94 5.90
C PRO A 77 -10.09 -0.42 5.41
N THR A 78 -10.22 -1.39 6.32
CA THR A 78 -10.75 -2.73 6.04
C THR A 78 -12.21 -2.74 5.61
N SER A 79 -13.08 -1.97 6.27
CA SER A 79 -14.50 -1.86 5.91
C SER A 79 -14.71 -1.22 4.53
N LYS A 80 -13.83 -0.30 4.14
CA LYS A 80 -13.83 0.28 2.77
C LYS A 80 -13.50 -0.77 1.72
N VAL A 81 -12.55 -1.67 1.98
CA VAL A 81 -12.22 -2.75 1.03
C VAL A 81 -13.40 -3.68 0.80
N ILE A 82 -14.08 -4.12 1.85
CA ILE A 82 -15.26 -4.98 1.69
C ILE A 82 -16.36 -4.27 0.89
N LYS A 83 -16.64 -3.00 1.23
CA LYS A 83 -17.60 -2.19 0.48
C LYS A 83 -17.19 -2.04 -0.99
N ASN A 84 -15.91 -1.79 -1.25
CA ASN A 84 -15.38 -1.66 -2.61
C ASN A 84 -15.51 -2.98 -3.38
N LEU A 85 -15.19 -4.12 -2.78
CA LEU A 85 -15.33 -5.43 -3.43
C LEU A 85 -16.77 -5.70 -3.92
N GLU A 86 -17.77 -5.22 -3.17
CA GLU A 86 -19.18 -5.37 -3.50
C GLU A 86 -19.64 -4.42 -4.63
N THR A 87 -19.04 -3.23 -4.73
CA THR A 87 -19.47 -2.18 -5.66
C THR A 87 -18.60 -2.09 -6.92
N MET A 88 -17.42 -2.70 -6.93
CA MET A 88 -16.48 -2.70 -8.06
C MET A 88 -17.10 -3.30 -9.33
N LYS A 89 -17.02 -2.54 -10.41
CA LYS A 89 -17.36 -2.92 -11.78
C LYS A 89 -16.14 -3.49 -12.49
N THR A 90 -16.37 -4.19 -13.60
CA THR A 90 -15.30 -4.70 -14.45
C THR A 90 -14.33 -3.59 -14.84
N GLN A 91 -13.04 -3.87 -14.68
CA GLN A 91 -11.90 -2.97 -14.84
C GLN A 91 -11.65 -1.99 -13.68
N ASP A 92 -12.48 -1.95 -12.64
CA ASP A 92 -12.21 -1.09 -11.48
C ASP A 92 -10.95 -1.56 -10.74
N ILE A 93 -10.27 -0.60 -10.11
CA ILE A 93 -9.07 -0.80 -9.32
C ILE A 93 -9.28 -0.17 -7.95
N CYS A 94 -9.03 -0.93 -6.89
CA CYS A 94 -9.02 -0.47 -5.52
C CYS A 94 -7.59 -0.59 -4.99
N ALA A 95 -7.03 0.49 -4.44
CA ALA A 95 -5.71 0.48 -3.82
C ALA A 95 -5.83 0.81 -2.34
N MET A 96 -4.98 0.19 -1.53
CA MET A 96 -4.89 0.39 -0.10
C MET A 96 -3.44 0.46 0.33
N HIS A 97 -3.15 1.43 1.20
CA HIS A 97 -1.90 1.50 1.93
C HIS A 97 -2.08 0.86 3.32
N ILE A 98 -1.26 -0.15 3.62
CA ILE A 98 -1.11 -0.73 4.96
C ILE A 98 0.13 -0.11 5.60
N GLU A 99 -0.07 1.05 6.24
CA GLU A 99 0.99 1.89 6.80
C GLU A 99 1.91 1.14 7.75
N LYS A 100 1.32 0.41 8.70
CA LYS A 100 2.08 -0.38 9.69
C LYS A 100 2.83 -1.58 9.11
N GLN A 101 2.62 -1.95 7.85
CA GLN A 101 3.39 -2.98 7.17
C GLN A 101 4.34 -2.41 6.12
N THR A 102 4.29 -1.09 5.91
CA THR A 102 4.90 -0.43 4.76
C THR A 102 4.60 -1.22 3.48
N ALA A 103 3.32 -1.53 3.23
CA ALA A 103 2.90 -2.36 2.12
C ALA A 103 1.66 -1.81 1.42
N GLY A 104 1.52 -2.14 0.13
CA GLY A 104 0.36 -1.82 -0.68
C GLY A 104 -0.44 -3.07 -1.05
N ILE A 105 -1.76 -2.92 -1.10
CA ILE A 105 -2.66 -3.89 -1.76
C ILE A 105 -3.31 -3.20 -2.96
N ILE A 106 -3.24 -3.83 -4.12
CA ILE A 106 -4.03 -3.46 -5.30
C ILE A 106 -4.99 -4.60 -5.59
N ILE A 107 -6.28 -4.28 -5.68
CA ILE A 107 -7.34 -5.19 -6.07
C ILE A 107 -7.85 -4.75 -7.43
N ARG A 108 -7.85 -5.65 -8.42
CA ARG A 108 -8.38 -5.38 -9.76
C ARG A 108 -9.58 -6.26 -10.03
N ARG A 109 -10.65 -5.65 -10.53
CA ARG A 109 -11.84 -6.40 -10.95
C ARG A 109 -11.74 -6.76 -12.43
N PHE A 110 -11.71 -8.05 -12.73
CA PHE A 110 -11.83 -8.57 -14.11
C PHE A 110 -13.27 -9.01 -14.39
N SER A 111 -13.55 -9.63 -15.55
CA SER A 111 -14.90 -10.08 -15.87
C SER A 111 -15.35 -11.23 -14.96
N ALA A 112 -14.52 -12.25 -14.78
CA ALA A 112 -14.85 -13.48 -14.03
C ALA A 112 -14.20 -13.57 -12.64
N GLU A 113 -13.24 -12.70 -12.34
CA GLU A 113 -12.39 -12.82 -11.15
C GLU A 113 -11.94 -11.46 -10.59
N TYR A 114 -11.25 -11.52 -9.46
CA TYR A 114 -10.52 -10.42 -8.85
C TYR A 114 -9.06 -10.82 -8.74
N SER A 115 -8.14 -9.92 -9.10
CA SER A 115 -6.71 -10.05 -8.78
C SER A 115 -6.42 -9.30 -7.49
N PHE A 116 -5.74 -9.94 -6.56
CA PHE A 116 -5.21 -9.35 -5.34
C PHE A 116 -3.68 -9.32 -5.46
N GLU A 117 -3.13 -8.13 -5.63
CA GLU A 117 -1.70 -7.85 -5.74
C GLU A 117 -1.19 -7.22 -4.45
N THR A 118 -0.14 -7.79 -3.85
CA THR A 118 0.50 -7.24 -2.66
C THR A 118 1.95 -6.91 -2.94
N PHE A 119 2.45 -5.81 -2.38
CA PHE A 119 3.84 -5.42 -2.53
C PHE A 119 4.35 -4.57 -1.38
N GLU A 120 5.65 -4.67 -1.12
CA GLU A 120 6.35 -3.92 -0.09
C GLU A 120 6.60 -2.48 -0.56
N LEU A 121 6.22 -1.44 0.18
CA LEU A 121 6.50 -0.04 -0.18
C LEU A 121 7.92 0.38 0.16
N SER A 122 8.54 -0.23 1.19
CA SER A 122 9.95 -0.04 1.54
C SER A 122 10.76 -1.31 1.23
N PRO A 123 12.04 -1.17 0.85
CA PRO A 123 12.95 -2.30 0.78
C PRO A 123 13.29 -2.79 2.19
N LYS A 124 13.76 -4.03 2.31
CA LYS A 124 14.30 -4.54 3.57
C LYS A 124 15.59 -3.79 3.93
N ASN A 125 15.84 -3.60 5.23
CA ASN A 125 17.09 -2.99 5.69
C ASN A 125 18.32 -3.78 5.21
N GLU A 126 18.24 -5.11 5.18
CA GLU A 126 19.30 -5.95 4.64
C GLU A 126 19.61 -5.64 3.17
N ASP A 127 18.58 -5.52 2.32
CA ASP A 127 18.74 -5.19 0.90
C ASP A 127 19.39 -3.81 0.72
N LEU A 128 19.01 -2.83 1.57
CA LEU A 128 19.61 -1.49 1.56
C LEU A 128 21.09 -1.52 1.96
N MET A 129 21.42 -2.27 3.01
CA MET A 129 22.77 -2.28 3.58
C MET A 129 23.76 -3.12 2.77
N THR A 130 23.29 -4.15 2.07
CA THR A 130 24.13 -5.07 1.30
C THR A 130 24.27 -4.68 -0.18
N THR A 131 23.35 -3.88 -0.71
CA THR A 131 23.39 -3.49 -2.13
C THR A 131 24.53 -2.49 -2.38
N THR A 132 25.49 -2.88 -3.22
CA THR A 132 26.46 -1.95 -3.79
C THR A 132 25.85 -1.27 -5.02
N GLY A 133 25.65 0.04 -4.97
CA GLY A 133 25.11 0.83 -6.09
C GLY A 133 23.59 1.02 -6.01
N ARG A 134 22.85 0.66 -7.07
CA ARG A 134 21.41 0.92 -7.19
C ARG A 134 20.58 -0.31 -6.86
N LEU A 135 19.74 -0.23 -5.84
CA LEU A 135 18.74 -1.25 -5.54
C LEU A 135 17.67 -1.30 -6.63
N ARG A 136 17.43 -2.48 -7.18
CA ARG A 136 16.34 -2.73 -8.14
C ARG A 136 15.19 -3.43 -7.42
N ARG A 137 13.98 -2.90 -7.60
CA ARG A 137 12.75 -3.44 -7.02
C ARG A 137 11.76 -3.70 -8.14
N TYR A 138 11.02 -4.79 -8.04
CA TYR A 138 10.02 -5.19 -9.03
C TYR A 138 8.63 -5.04 -8.43
N PHE A 139 7.74 -4.40 -9.18
CA PHE A 139 6.39 -4.09 -8.75
C PHE A 139 5.38 -4.38 -9.88
N PRO A 140 4.15 -4.78 -9.54
CA PRO A 140 3.72 -5.26 -8.23
C PRO A 140 4.35 -6.63 -7.89
N GLY A 141 4.27 -7.03 -6.62
CA GLY A 141 4.69 -8.35 -6.15
C GLY A 141 3.74 -9.47 -6.62
N PRO A 142 3.76 -10.65 -6.00
CA PRO A 142 2.87 -11.76 -6.35
C PRO A 142 1.38 -11.35 -6.37
N ALA A 143 0.65 -11.93 -7.32
CA ALA A 143 -0.79 -11.70 -7.49
C ALA A 143 -1.57 -13.01 -7.33
N VAL A 144 -2.73 -12.94 -6.67
CA VAL A 144 -3.66 -14.06 -6.51
C VAL A 144 -4.96 -13.74 -7.22
N ALA A 145 -5.34 -14.57 -8.18
CA ALA A 145 -6.63 -14.51 -8.85
C ALA A 145 -7.67 -15.33 -8.08
N VAL A 146 -8.82 -14.71 -7.76
CA VAL A 146 -9.94 -15.35 -7.05
C VAL A 146 -11.21 -15.20 -7.89
N PRO A 147 -11.92 -16.30 -8.22
CA PRO A 147 -13.18 -16.22 -8.95
C PRO A 147 -14.21 -15.35 -8.25
N GLN A 148 -15.01 -14.63 -9.04
CA GLN A 148 -16.07 -13.76 -8.51
C GLN A 148 -17.07 -14.53 -7.64
N SER A 149 -17.34 -15.81 -7.95
CA SER A 149 -18.20 -16.67 -7.14
C SER A 149 -17.69 -16.80 -5.70
N ARG A 150 -16.38 -17.05 -5.53
CA ARG A 150 -15.71 -17.11 -4.23
C ARG A 150 -15.72 -15.78 -3.49
N VAL A 151 -15.41 -14.67 -4.18
CA VAL A 151 -15.40 -13.33 -3.56
C VAL A 151 -16.79 -12.92 -3.04
N LYS A 152 -17.87 -13.40 -3.66
CA LYS A 152 -19.24 -13.15 -3.20
C LYS A 152 -19.62 -13.93 -1.94
N GLU A 153 -18.91 -15.00 -1.61
CA GLU A 153 -19.19 -15.80 -0.42
C GLU A 153 -18.93 -14.99 0.85
N ARG A 154 -19.91 -14.98 1.75
CA ARG A 154 -19.79 -14.27 3.03
C ARG A 154 -18.57 -14.73 3.83
N ALA A 155 -18.34 -16.04 3.90
CA ALA A 155 -17.20 -16.62 4.63
C ALA A 155 -15.85 -16.14 4.08
N PHE A 156 -15.72 -16.03 2.75
CA PHE A 156 -14.49 -15.50 2.13
C PHE A 156 -14.26 -14.04 2.52
N LYS A 157 -15.31 -13.21 2.46
CA LYS A 157 -15.22 -11.78 2.86
C LYS A 157 -14.85 -11.62 4.33
N GLU A 158 -15.38 -12.47 5.22
CA GLU A 158 -15.05 -12.47 6.65
C GLU A 158 -13.58 -12.83 6.90
N VAL A 159 -13.06 -13.86 6.22
CA VAL A 159 -11.63 -14.25 6.31
C VAL A 159 -10.72 -13.14 5.76
N LEU A 160 -11.08 -12.56 4.61
CA LEU A 160 -10.32 -11.47 4.00
C LEU A 160 -10.30 -10.22 4.90
N LEU A 161 -11.45 -9.85 5.48
CA LEU A 161 -11.58 -8.76 6.43
C LEU A 161 -10.64 -8.98 7.63
N HIS A 162 -10.70 -10.16 8.25
CA HIS A 162 -9.85 -10.51 9.38
C HIS A 162 -8.35 -10.46 9.02
N CYS A 163 -7.98 -10.96 7.84
CA CYS A 163 -6.60 -10.90 7.35
C CYS A 163 -6.11 -9.46 7.23
N ILE A 164 -6.88 -8.59 6.57
CA ILE A 164 -6.50 -7.17 6.39
C ILE A 164 -6.47 -6.43 7.74
N GLU A 165 -7.45 -6.67 8.63
CA GLU A 165 -7.45 -6.10 9.99
C GLU A 165 -6.21 -6.49 10.79
N SER A 166 -5.80 -7.75 10.70
CA SER A 166 -4.59 -8.23 11.37
C SER A 166 -3.36 -7.48 10.85
N LEU A 167 -3.23 -7.32 9.52
CA LEU A 167 -2.14 -6.57 8.90
C LEU A 167 -2.14 -5.07 9.26
N VAL A 168 -3.32 -4.45 9.39
CA VAL A 168 -3.47 -3.04 9.79
C VAL A 168 -3.14 -2.84 11.28
N ARG A 169 -3.50 -3.81 12.14
CA ARG A 169 -3.36 -3.68 13.60
C ARG A 169 -1.97 -4.03 14.09
N GLU A 170 -1.45 -5.17 13.65
CA GLU A 170 -0.26 -5.81 14.21
C GLU A 170 0.98 -5.26 13.55
N THR A 171 1.89 -4.66 14.31
CA THR A 171 3.29 -4.51 13.87
C THR A 171 3.98 -5.82 14.28
N PRO A 172 4.27 -6.73 13.35
CA PRO A 172 4.99 -7.94 13.71
C PRO A 172 6.34 -7.53 14.28
N ILE A 173 6.61 -7.91 15.53
CA ILE A 173 7.94 -7.83 16.11
C ILE A 173 8.74 -8.93 15.42
N ILE A 174 9.48 -8.60 14.37
CA ILE A 174 10.47 -9.54 13.83
C ILE A 174 11.66 -9.53 14.79
N VAL A 175 11.71 -10.56 15.62
CA VAL A 175 12.88 -10.85 16.45
C VAL A 175 13.89 -11.56 15.55
N HIS A 176 14.95 -10.85 15.15
CA HIS A 176 16.08 -11.48 14.47
C HIS A 176 16.89 -12.33 15.47
N PRO A 177 17.36 -13.53 15.10
CA PRO A 177 18.32 -14.28 15.91
C PRO A 177 19.66 -13.52 15.92
N HIS A 178 20.02 -13.02 17.10
CA HIS A 178 21.32 -12.51 17.57
C HIS A 178 22.39 -12.14 16.53
N THR A 179 22.81 -10.87 16.50
CA THR A 179 24.22 -10.56 16.20
C THR A 179 24.97 -10.43 17.52
N THR A 180 25.86 -11.39 17.80
CA THR A 180 26.69 -11.37 19.00
C THR A 180 27.73 -10.26 18.87
N LYS A 181 27.45 -9.07 19.43
CA LYS A 181 28.49 -8.07 19.72
C LYS A 181 28.82 -8.13 21.21
N GLN A 182 30.01 -8.65 21.52
CA GLN A 182 30.71 -8.55 22.80
C GLN A 182 29.83 -8.69 24.07
N GLY A 183 29.63 -9.93 24.52
CA GLY A 183 29.55 -10.25 25.96
C GLY A 183 28.24 -9.97 26.70
N THR A 184 27.29 -9.23 26.14
CA THR A 184 25.98 -8.99 26.76
C THR A 184 24.87 -9.15 25.74
N ALA A 185 24.10 -10.23 25.88
CA ALA A 185 22.91 -10.50 25.07
C ALA A 185 21.73 -9.70 25.63
N GLU A 186 21.63 -8.44 25.25
CA GLU A 186 20.36 -7.71 25.34
C GLU A 186 19.59 -7.87 24.02
N PRO A 187 18.27 -8.08 24.06
CA PRO A 187 17.45 -8.11 22.85
C PRO A 187 17.49 -6.73 22.19
N GLU A 188 18.27 -6.62 21.12
CA GLU A 188 18.31 -5.43 20.28
C GLU A 188 17.02 -5.38 19.44
N ILE A 189 16.05 -4.57 19.87
CA ILE A 189 14.87 -4.24 19.06
C ILE A 189 15.33 -3.29 17.96
N ARG A 190 15.87 -3.86 16.89
CA ARG A 190 16.19 -3.15 15.66
C ARG A 190 15.79 -4.02 14.49
N ASP A 191 14.51 -4.05 14.15
CA ASP A 191 14.21 -4.08 12.72
C ASP A 191 12.80 -3.63 12.36
N THR A 192 12.76 -3.03 11.18
CA THR A 192 11.60 -2.59 10.43
C THR A 192 10.69 -3.79 10.13
N ILE A 193 9.40 -3.55 9.96
CA ILE A 193 8.42 -4.57 9.56
C ILE A 193 8.95 -5.36 8.34
N ASP A 194 9.02 -6.68 8.44
CA ASP A 194 9.37 -7.62 7.38
C ASP A 194 8.21 -7.58 6.40
N PRO A 195 8.38 -6.87 5.28
CA PRO A 195 7.24 -6.54 4.47
C PRO A 195 6.78 -7.77 3.65
N THR A 196 7.51 -8.91 3.74
CA THR A 196 7.06 -10.21 3.21
C THR A 196 5.86 -10.82 3.94
N LEU A 197 5.48 -10.32 5.12
CA LEU A 197 4.36 -10.85 5.89
C LEU A 197 3.02 -10.62 5.20
N VAL A 198 2.86 -9.51 4.48
CA VAL A 198 1.67 -9.24 3.66
C VAL A 198 1.60 -10.22 2.48
N THR A 199 2.72 -10.37 1.78
CA THR A 199 2.85 -11.31 0.66
C THR A 199 2.59 -12.75 1.12
N LYS A 200 3.11 -13.16 2.29
CA LYS A 200 2.86 -14.48 2.90
C LYS A 200 1.40 -14.65 3.32
N ALA A 201 0.78 -13.66 3.95
CA ALA A 201 -0.61 -13.76 4.37
C ALA A 201 -1.55 -14.06 3.18
N PHE A 202 -1.37 -13.38 2.05
CA PHE A 202 -2.19 -13.61 0.86
C PHE A 202 -1.83 -14.87 0.07
N THR A 203 -0.55 -15.30 0.09
CA THR A 203 -0.11 -16.50 -0.64
C THR A 203 -0.26 -17.80 0.16
N GLN A 204 -0.10 -17.79 1.49
CA GLN A 204 -0.24 -18.95 2.38
C GLN A 204 -1.69 -19.24 2.77
N THR A 205 -2.60 -18.26 2.68
CA THR A 205 -4.07 -18.50 2.80
C THR A 205 -4.58 -19.47 1.70
N ARG A 206 -3.73 -19.84 0.73
CA ARG A 206 -4.00 -20.85 -0.29
C ARG A 206 -3.85 -22.31 0.18
N LEU A 207 -3.62 -22.57 1.48
CA LEU A 207 -3.49 -23.94 2.00
C LEU A 207 -4.31 -24.14 3.28
N SER A 208 -5.63 -24.15 3.14
CA SER A 208 -6.58 -24.86 4.02
C SER A 208 -7.93 -24.90 3.31
N TYR A 209 -8.41 -26.11 3.01
CA TYR A 209 -9.68 -26.50 2.33
C TYR A 209 -9.64 -26.62 0.81
#